data_AF-A0A9N9SKR2-F1
#
_entry.id   AF-A0A9N9SKR2-F1
#
_cell.length_a   1.000
_cell.length_b   1.000
_cell.length_c   1.000
_cell.angle_alpha   90.00
_cell.angle_beta   90.00
_cell.angle_gamma   90.00
#
_symmetry.space_group_name_H-M   'P 1'
#
loop_
_entity.id
_entity.type
_entity.pdbx_description
1 polymer ?
#
loop_
_entity_poly.entity_id
_entity_poly.type
_entity_poly.pdbx_seq_one_letter_code
_entity_poly.pdbx_strand_id
1 'polypeptide(L)'
;MLENAPSFLFQAKCDNITALERFRYKSEPTWMLISKGKMVSLMFGADAPKLTRLIMEELKNEQLVASGEKIRENIMEITEMTEVELTRNEEADSVTRKAKEKENAKRAKEIHDRKVEECHNILNNLHSFGVVLIFPNAREKYWEVMADTIQEAGLAVHQTEKVKLNKDAVEDMLYFCDNKLSPKNINDFSQNRVSIALLMKRSSEHLSGEIDEVVLQMVYGNSRKPPGDGKSPSQRLMPKPDNVEEEEENILIGIWAPPNNLSKALALKHLFPNLSAPYKFPEVEPSPFYVAVGYDAFKAPEVMELSEKYPGQVMAMGFFTSDIPPAAQLIAKTVKEFDERTDVPTYEEKIVIQLAKTNPDCLMAFSELGPSYMSADAEAGEIDCQYLFPQGYNVAQEEIVLVKKKTKKKGKPKPYTQEETASTAASDLTKDQSDLDHEELEEVDSEEEKVAGETLEYVEVTGADKATSPIEEEKIEE
;
A
#
# COMPACT_ATOMS: atom_id res chain seq x y z
N MET A 1 -11.61 -69.90 -20.43
CA MET A 1 -10.48 -69.73 -19.48
C MET A 1 -9.69 -68.53 -19.95
N LEU A 2 -9.56 -67.42 -19.21
CA LEU A 2 -9.92 -67.21 -17.81
C LEU A 2 -11.04 -66.16 -17.65
N GLU A 3 -12.04 -66.49 -16.84
CA GLU A 3 -12.77 -65.47 -16.07
C GLU A 3 -11.86 -64.97 -14.94
N ASN A 4 -12.14 -63.77 -14.42
CA ASN A 4 -11.46 -63.17 -13.26
C ASN A 4 -9.98 -62.81 -13.45
N ALA A 5 -9.72 -61.72 -14.17
CA ALA A 5 -8.67 -60.80 -13.75
C ALA A 5 -9.21 -60.03 -12.52
N PRO A 6 -8.66 -60.19 -11.31
CA PRO A 6 -9.19 -59.50 -10.14
C PRO A 6 -8.80 -58.02 -10.16
N SER A 7 -9.76 -57.16 -10.47
CA SER A 7 -9.62 -55.72 -10.32
C SER A 7 -9.71 -55.34 -8.84
N PHE A 8 -8.62 -54.81 -8.29
CA PHE A 8 -8.56 -54.36 -6.89
C PHE A 8 -8.60 -52.84 -6.81
N LEU A 9 -9.55 -52.31 -6.05
CA LEU A 9 -9.55 -50.90 -5.64
C LEU A 9 -8.76 -50.76 -4.34
N PHE A 10 -7.71 -49.94 -4.35
CA PHE A 10 -6.91 -49.65 -3.17
C PHE A 10 -7.04 -48.17 -2.79
N GLN A 11 -7.27 -47.90 -1.50
CA GLN A 11 -7.18 -46.55 -0.93
C GLN A 11 -5.81 -46.40 -0.27
N ALA A 12 -5.00 -45.46 -0.76
CA ALA A 12 -3.66 -45.18 -0.24
C ALA A 12 -3.57 -43.78 0.36
N LYS A 13 -2.93 -43.64 1.53
CA LYS A 13 -2.68 -42.34 2.16
C LYS A 13 -1.42 -41.71 1.56
N CYS A 14 -1.56 -40.63 0.80
CA CYS A 14 -0.46 -40.04 0.01
C CYS A 14 0.68 -39.46 0.87
N ASP A 15 0.40 -39.10 2.12
CA ASP A 15 1.35 -38.49 3.07
C ASP A 15 2.64 -39.31 3.25
N ASN A 16 2.53 -40.64 3.19
CA ASN A 16 3.63 -41.56 3.49
C ASN A 16 4.30 -42.16 2.25
N ILE A 17 3.89 -41.76 1.04
CA ILE A 17 4.38 -42.33 -0.22
C ILE A 17 5.16 -41.25 -0.97
N THR A 18 6.45 -41.47 -1.19
CA THR A 18 7.34 -40.54 -1.92
C THR A 18 6.93 -40.41 -3.40
N ALA A 19 6.55 -41.51 -4.05
CA ALA A 19 6.05 -41.50 -5.43
C ALA A 19 4.72 -40.74 -5.62
N LEU A 20 4.00 -40.39 -4.54
CA LEU A 20 2.75 -39.61 -4.56
C LEU A 20 2.88 -38.26 -3.85
N GLU A 21 4.10 -37.83 -3.54
CA GLU A 21 4.40 -36.57 -2.84
C GLU A 21 3.85 -35.35 -3.59
N ARG A 22 3.81 -35.41 -4.93
CA ARG A 22 3.25 -34.39 -5.82
C ARG A 22 1.74 -34.12 -5.66
N PHE A 23 1.02 -35.00 -4.96
CA PHE A 23 -0.42 -34.86 -4.67
C PHE A 23 -0.71 -34.41 -3.23
N ARG A 24 0.31 -34.28 -2.38
CA ARG A 24 0.12 -33.81 -1.00
C ARG A 24 -0.37 -32.35 -1.00
N TYR A 25 -1.17 -32.01 0.02
CA TYR A 25 -1.79 -30.69 0.20
C TYR A 25 -2.71 -30.22 -0.96
N LYS A 26 -3.10 -31.12 -1.87
CA LYS A 26 -4.13 -30.86 -2.89
C LYS A 26 -5.42 -31.59 -2.54
N SER A 27 -6.51 -30.85 -2.33
CA SER A 27 -7.82 -31.39 -1.89
C SER A 27 -8.68 -31.95 -3.03
N GLU A 28 -8.11 -32.21 -4.21
CA GLU A 28 -8.84 -32.72 -5.38
C GLU A 28 -8.78 -34.26 -5.48
N PRO A 29 -9.91 -34.95 -5.72
CA PRO A 29 -9.92 -36.39 -5.96
C PRO A 29 -9.17 -36.71 -7.26
N THR A 30 -8.11 -37.51 -7.15
CA THR A 30 -7.24 -37.91 -8.27
C THR A 30 -7.31 -39.41 -8.48
N TRP A 31 -7.62 -39.83 -9.71
CA TRP A 31 -7.80 -41.21 -10.12
C TRP A 31 -6.62 -41.66 -10.99
N MET A 32 -5.83 -42.60 -10.51
CA MET A 32 -4.67 -43.15 -11.22
C MET A 32 -4.95 -44.60 -11.63
N LEU A 33 -4.86 -44.89 -12.93
CA LEU A 33 -5.01 -46.23 -13.48
C LEU A 33 -3.62 -46.84 -13.74
N ILE A 34 -3.34 -47.96 -13.08
CA ILE A 34 -2.03 -48.64 -13.08
C ILE A 34 -2.19 -50.08 -13.59
N SER A 35 -1.38 -50.48 -14.58
CA SER A 35 -1.33 -51.86 -15.06
C SER A 35 0.10 -52.38 -15.15
N LYS A 36 0.36 -53.55 -14.56
CA LYS A 36 1.69 -54.20 -14.50
C LYS A 36 2.80 -53.24 -13.99
N GLY A 37 2.50 -52.43 -12.98
CA GLY A 37 3.45 -51.52 -12.33
C GLY A 37 3.75 -50.22 -13.10
N LYS A 38 2.97 -49.89 -14.13
CA LYS A 38 3.13 -48.67 -14.95
C LYS A 38 1.84 -47.87 -14.98
N MET A 39 1.96 -46.53 -14.98
CA MET A 39 0.81 -45.63 -15.07
C MET A 39 0.31 -45.62 -16.51
N VAL A 40 -1.00 -45.82 -16.67
CA VAL A 40 -1.65 -45.91 -18.00
C VAL A 40 -2.46 -44.65 -18.27
N SER A 41 -3.20 -44.17 -17.26
CA SER A 41 -4.03 -42.98 -17.36
C SER A 41 -4.20 -42.32 -15.99
N LEU A 42 -4.39 -41.00 -15.99
CA LEU A 42 -4.54 -40.17 -14.81
C LEU A 42 -5.67 -39.16 -15.03
N MET A 43 -6.57 -39.03 -14.05
CA MET A 43 -7.73 -38.15 -14.14
C MET A 43 -7.95 -37.37 -12.84
N PHE A 44 -8.21 -36.07 -12.98
CA PHE A 44 -8.51 -35.16 -11.87
C PHE A 44 -10.00 -34.84 -11.79
N GLY A 45 -10.51 -34.77 -10.55
CA GLY A 45 -11.87 -34.34 -10.25
C GLY A 45 -12.89 -35.49 -10.09
N ALA A 46 -14.11 -35.11 -9.73
CA ALA A 46 -15.21 -36.01 -9.39
C ALA A 46 -16.18 -36.32 -10.56
N ASP A 47 -15.72 -36.19 -11.81
CA ASP A 47 -16.56 -36.41 -13.01
C ASP A 47 -16.79 -37.92 -13.25
N ALA A 48 -17.76 -38.49 -12.55
CA ALA A 48 -18.09 -39.92 -12.62
C ALA A 48 -18.41 -40.43 -14.05
N PRO A 49 -19.12 -39.68 -14.93
CA PRO A 49 -19.30 -40.07 -16.33
C PRO A 49 -18.00 -40.19 -17.13
N LYS A 50 -17.06 -39.24 -17.01
CA LYS A 50 -15.74 -39.33 -17.67
C LYS A 50 -14.91 -40.46 -17.10
N LEU A 51 -14.86 -40.59 -15.77
CA LEU A 51 -14.15 -41.67 -15.08
C LEU A 51 -14.64 -43.05 -15.54
N THR A 52 -15.96 -43.23 -15.65
CA THR A 52 -16.56 -44.49 -16.10
C THR A 52 -16.16 -44.84 -17.54
N ARG A 53 -16.12 -43.84 -18.45
CA ARG A 53 -15.65 -44.05 -19.83
C ARG A 53 -14.17 -44.41 -19.87
N LEU A 54 -13.33 -43.67 -19.14
CA LEU A 54 -11.89 -43.90 -19.01
C LEU A 54 -11.60 -45.33 -18.55
N ILE A 55 -12.28 -45.79 -17.48
CA ILE A 55 -12.16 -47.17 -16.97
C ILE A 55 -12.59 -48.20 -18.02
N MET A 56 -13.71 -47.99 -18.73
CA MET A 56 -14.16 -48.91 -19.78
C MET A 56 -13.22 -48.97 -20.99
N GLU A 57 -12.61 -47.84 -21.37
CA GLU A 57 -11.66 -47.76 -22.48
C GLU A 57 -10.33 -48.42 -22.13
N GLU A 58 -9.78 -48.15 -20.94
CA GLU A 58 -8.54 -48.80 -20.50
C GLU A 58 -8.71 -50.29 -20.25
N LEU A 59 -9.85 -50.73 -19.71
CA LEU A 59 -10.12 -52.16 -19.52
C LEU A 59 -10.28 -52.90 -20.86
N LYS A 60 -10.83 -52.25 -21.89
CA LYS A 60 -10.85 -52.79 -23.27
C LYS A 60 -9.45 -52.82 -23.89
N ASN A 61 -8.66 -51.75 -23.71
CA ASN A 61 -7.27 -51.73 -24.18
C ASN A 61 -6.43 -52.82 -23.50
N GLU A 62 -6.59 -53.05 -22.20
CA GLU A 62 -5.88 -54.12 -21.48
C GLU A 62 -6.29 -55.51 -21.98
N GLN A 63 -7.58 -55.74 -22.29
CA GLN A 63 -8.04 -56.98 -22.91
C GLN A 63 -7.42 -57.21 -24.31
N LEU A 64 -7.35 -56.18 -25.15
CA LEU A 64 -6.72 -56.23 -26.49
C LEU A 64 -5.19 -56.39 -26.45
N VAL A 65 -4.54 -55.91 -25.39
CA VAL A 65 -3.13 -56.18 -25.13
C VAL A 65 -2.93 -57.60 -24.58
N ALA A 66 -3.88 -58.14 -23.82
CA ALA A 66 -3.84 -59.51 -23.32
C ALA A 66 -4.12 -60.56 -24.41
N SER A 67 -4.91 -60.22 -25.44
CA SER A 67 -5.09 -61.06 -26.65
C SER A 67 -3.90 -61.00 -27.62
N GLY A 68 -3.00 -60.03 -27.46
CA GLY A 68 -1.80 -59.87 -28.29
C GLY A 68 -1.99 -59.06 -29.57
N GLU A 69 -3.15 -58.41 -29.77
CA GLU A 69 -3.44 -57.61 -30.97
C GLU A 69 -2.96 -56.15 -30.87
N LYS A 70 -2.70 -55.62 -29.67
CA LYS A 70 -2.14 -54.28 -29.46
C LYS A 70 -0.80 -54.31 -28.71
N ILE A 71 0.12 -53.48 -29.18
CA ILE A 71 1.33 -53.08 -28.43
C ILE A 71 0.94 -51.92 -27.49
N ARG A 72 1.54 -51.86 -26.29
CA ARG A 72 1.29 -50.77 -25.32
C ARG A 72 2.02 -49.50 -25.77
N GLU A 73 1.27 -48.49 -26.19
CA GLU A 73 1.83 -47.19 -26.63
C GLU A 73 2.09 -46.24 -25.44
N ASN A 74 1.17 -46.16 -24.47
CA ASN A 74 1.39 -45.40 -23.24
C ASN A 74 2.02 -46.27 -22.13
N ILE A 75 3.32 -46.07 -21.95
CA ILE A 75 4.10 -46.51 -20.79
C ILE A 75 4.66 -45.24 -20.17
N MET A 76 4.07 -44.78 -19.07
CA MET A 76 4.64 -43.72 -18.23
C MET A 76 5.00 -44.30 -16.86
N GLU A 77 6.13 -43.85 -16.31
CA GLU A 77 6.52 -44.20 -14.96
C GLU A 77 5.69 -43.40 -13.96
N ILE A 78 5.38 -43.99 -12.78
CA ILE A 78 4.49 -43.37 -11.78
C ILE A 78 5.05 -42.01 -11.30
N THR A 79 6.37 -41.84 -11.40
CA THR A 79 7.11 -40.62 -11.05
C THR A 79 6.99 -39.49 -12.07
N GLU A 80 6.66 -39.78 -13.33
CA GLU A 80 6.65 -38.79 -14.42
C GLU A 80 5.38 -37.93 -14.36
N MET A 81 5.55 -36.62 -14.61
CA MET A 81 4.44 -35.67 -14.66
C MET A 81 3.71 -35.80 -16.00
N THR A 82 2.39 -35.91 -15.93
CA THR A 82 1.54 -35.97 -17.13
C THR A 82 1.41 -34.58 -17.75
N GLU A 83 1.32 -34.47 -19.07
CA GLU A 83 1.13 -33.16 -19.76
C GLU A 83 -0.06 -32.37 -19.20
N VAL A 84 -1.15 -33.06 -18.84
CA VAL A 84 -2.35 -32.49 -18.20
C VAL A 84 -2.09 -31.91 -16.80
N GLU A 85 -1.13 -32.47 -16.06
CA GLU A 85 -0.69 -31.92 -14.75
C GLU A 85 0.16 -30.66 -14.96
N LEU A 86 1.07 -30.69 -15.93
CA LEU A 86 1.95 -29.57 -16.27
C LEU A 86 1.13 -28.34 -16.71
N THR A 87 0.26 -28.48 -17.71
CA THR A 87 -0.54 -27.34 -18.21
C THR A 87 -1.41 -26.71 -17.12
N ARG A 88 -2.00 -27.51 -16.23
CA ARG A 88 -2.82 -26.98 -15.12
C ARG A 88 -2.00 -26.29 -14.04
N ASN A 89 -0.83 -26.83 -13.68
CA ASN A 89 0.03 -26.19 -12.69
C ASN A 89 0.59 -24.88 -13.27
N GLU A 90 1.01 -24.88 -14.54
CA GLU A 90 1.40 -23.67 -15.28
C GLU A 90 0.28 -22.63 -15.37
N GLU A 91 -0.97 -23.04 -15.62
CA GLU A 91 -2.13 -22.14 -15.61
C GLU A 91 -2.32 -21.48 -14.24
N ALA A 92 -2.39 -22.27 -13.16
CA ALA A 92 -2.57 -21.79 -11.79
C ALA A 92 -1.40 -20.92 -11.29
N ASP A 93 -0.16 -21.33 -11.59
CA ASP A 93 1.05 -20.56 -11.29
C ASP A 93 1.08 -19.25 -12.11
N SER A 94 0.59 -19.25 -13.36
CA SER A 94 0.52 -18.04 -14.18
C SER A 94 -0.49 -17.03 -13.65
N VAL A 95 -1.64 -17.47 -13.15
CA VAL A 95 -2.64 -16.60 -12.51
C VAL A 95 -2.06 -16.00 -11.23
N THR A 96 -1.48 -16.85 -10.37
CA THR A 96 -0.86 -16.43 -9.11
C THR A 96 0.29 -15.44 -9.35
N ARG A 97 1.12 -15.67 -10.37
CA ARG A 97 2.22 -14.76 -10.74
C ARG A 97 1.70 -13.43 -11.26
N LYS A 98 0.73 -13.42 -12.19
CA LYS A 98 0.11 -12.18 -12.70
C LYS A 98 -0.51 -11.34 -11.59
N ALA A 99 -1.19 -11.98 -10.64
CA ALA A 99 -1.75 -11.29 -9.47
C ALA A 99 -0.65 -10.64 -8.61
N LYS A 100 0.44 -11.35 -8.31
CA LYS A 100 1.59 -10.82 -7.55
C LYS A 100 2.33 -9.70 -8.31
N GLU A 101 2.49 -9.83 -9.63
CA GLU A 101 3.10 -8.79 -10.48
C GLU A 101 2.24 -7.51 -10.48
N LYS A 102 0.90 -7.64 -10.59
CA LYS A 102 -0.03 -6.50 -10.49
C LYS A 102 -0.04 -5.85 -9.11
N GLU A 103 -0.03 -6.64 -8.03
CA GLU A 103 0.06 -6.17 -6.66
C GLU A 103 1.35 -5.35 -6.42
N ASN A 104 2.50 -5.90 -6.85
CA ASN A 104 3.78 -5.22 -6.75
C ASN A 104 3.85 -3.95 -7.63
N ALA A 105 3.24 -3.96 -8.82
CA ALA A 105 3.15 -2.78 -9.67
C ALA A 105 2.28 -1.66 -9.05
N LYS A 106 1.16 -2.00 -8.40
CA LYS A 106 0.34 -1.02 -7.66
C LYS A 106 1.15 -0.40 -6.52
N ARG A 107 1.79 -1.23 -5.68
CA ARG A 107 2.64 -0.77 -4.57
C ARG A 107 3.81 0.11 -5.06
N ALA A 108 4.47 -0.27 -6.15
CA ALA A 108 5.55 0.50 -6.74
C ALA A 108 5.07 1.86 -7.27
N LYS A 109 3.87 1.91 -7.89
CA LYS A 109 3.25 3.15 -8.34
C LYS A 109 2.85 4.05 -7.17
N GLU A 110 2.21 3.53 -6.13
CA GLU A 110 1.85 4.29 -4.93
C GLU A 110 3.08 4.90 -4.25
N ILE A 111 4.17 4.14 -4.13
CA ILE A 111 5.46 4.65 -3.62
C ILE A 111 6.04 5.74 -4.53
N HIS A 112 6.00 5.54 -5.84
CA HIS A 112 6.47 6.52 -6.82
C HIS A 112 5.67 7.83 -6.74
N ASP A 113 4.34 7.75 -6.79
CA ASP A 113 3.45 8.92 -6.78
C ASP A 113 3.56 9.68 -5.45
N ARG A 114 3.69 8.97 -4.32
CA ARG A 114 4.01 9.57 -3.01
C ARG A 114 5.37 10.30 -3.00
N LYS A 115 6.41 9.72 -3.62
CA LYS A 115 7.72 10.39 -3.75
C LYS A 115 7.63 11.64 -4.62
N VAL A 116 6.86 11.61 -5.71
CA VAL A 116 6.64 12.79 -6.56
C VAL A 116 5.95 13.90 -5.76
N GLU A 117 4.89 13.59 -5.02
CA GLU A 117 4.20 14.59 -4.19
C GLU A 117 5.12 15.16 -3.11
N GLU A 118 5.95 14.33 -2.45
CA GLU A 118 6.94 14.79 -1.47
C GLU A 118 7.95 15.75 -2.11
N CYS A 119 8.42 15.43 -3.32
CA CYS A 119 9.30 16.30 -4.08
C CYS A 119 8.65 17.63 -4.43
N HIS A 120 7.38 17.62 -4.84
CA HIS A 120 6.62 18.83 -5.15
C HIS A 120 6.45 19.72 -3.90
N ASN A 121 6.13 19.14 -2.74
CA ASN A 121 6.02 19.89 -1.49
C ASN A 121 7.37 20.52 -1.08
N ILE A 122 8.47 19.79 -1.18
CA ILE A 122 9.83 20.32 -0.94
C ILE A 122 10.16 21.46 -1.91
N LEU A 123 9.86 21.29 -3.20
CA LEU A 123 10.15 22.29 -4.24
C LEU A 123 9.36 23.58 -4.07
N ASN A 124 8.06 23.50 -3.79
CA ASN A 124 7.22 24.69 -3.60
C ASN A 124 7.79 25.59 -2.50
N ASN A 125 8.25 25.00 -1.40
CA ASN A 125 8.81 25.73 -0.25
C ASN A 125 10.28 26.13 -0.43
N LEU A 126 11.09 25.38 -1.20
CA LEU A 126 12.53 25.58 -1.36
C LEU A 126 12.97 25.97 -2.79
N HIS A 127 12.06 26.44 -3.64
CA HIS A 127 12.31 26.82 -5.05
C HIS A 127 13.49 27.80 -5.21
N SER A 128 13.68 28.70 -4.23
CA SER A 128 14.70 29.75 -4.20
C SER A 128 16.13 29.27 -3.90
N PHE A 129 16.37 27.96 -3.79
CA PHE A 129 17.70 27.40 -3.57
C PHE A 129 18.12 26.43 -4.67
N GLY A 130 19.38 26.50 -5.10
CA GLY A 130 20.03 25.50 -5.94
C GLY A 130 20.91 24.55 -5.11
N VAL A 131 21.22 23.36 -5.62
CA VAL A 131 22.04 22.37 -4.91
C VAL A 131 23.23 21.96 -5.77
N VAL A 132 24.42 21.91 -5.15
CA VAL A 132 25.64 21.36 -5.74
C VAL A 132 26.29 20.39 -4.75
N LEU A 133 26.67 19.20 -5.22
CA LEU A 133 27.34 18.17 -4.44
C LEU A 133 28.79 18.01 -4.94
N ILE A 134 29.75 18.30 -4.07
CA ILE A 134 31.17 18.05 -4.29
C ILE A 134 31.51 16.65 -3.75
N PHE A 135 32.07 15.81 -4.61
CA PHE A 135 32.43 14.44 -4.28
C PHE A 135 33.74 14.38 -3.48
N PRO A 136 34.03 13.28 -2.75
CA PRO A 136 35.17 13.23 -1.85
C PRO A 136 36.52 13.42 -2.54
N ASN A 137 36.68 12.90 -3.76
CA ASN A 137 37.85 13.09 -4.64
C ASN A 137 38.18 14.57 -4.97
N ALA A 138 37.19 15.46 -5.08
CA ALA A 138 37.36 16.86 -5.47
C ALA A 138 37.39 17.84 -4.29
N ARG A 139 37.16 17.35 -3.06
CA ARG A 139 36.97 18.15 -1.85
C ARG A 139 38.10 19.13 -1.51
N GLU A 140 39.33 18.88 -1.94
CA GLU A 140 40.46 19.79 -1.67
C GLU A 140 40.53 20.97 -2.65
N LYS A 141 40.05 20.79 -3.89
CA LYS A 141 40.25 21.73 -5.00
C LYS A 141 38.99 22.46 -5.45
N TYR A 142 37.81 22.04 -4.99
CA TYR A 142 36.54 22.63 -5.44
C TYR A 142 36.50 24.15 -5.26
N TRP A 143 36.97 24.70 -4.13
CA TRP A 143 36.89 26.14 -3.89
C TRP A 143 37.72 26.96 -4.88
N GLU A 144 38.94 26.52 -5.21
CA GLU A 144 39.82 27.17 -6.20
C GLU A 144 39.24 27.16 -7.62
N VAL A 145 38.36 26.19 -7.94
CA VAL A 145 37.71 26.08 -9.24
C VAL A 145 36.35 26.80 -9.26
N MET A 146 35.63 26.78 -8.14
CA MET A 146 34.25 27.25 -8.03
C MET A 146 34.12 28.72 -7.61
N ALA A 147 35.09 29.30 -6.91
CA ALA A 147 34.95 30.66 -6.36
C ALA A 147 34.65 31.70 -7.45
N ASP A 148 35.48 31.76 -8.50
CA ASP A 148 35.31 32.70 -9.61
C ASP A 148 34.01 32.41 -10.38
N THR A 149 33.72 31.13 -10.67
CA THR A 149 32.55 30.73 -11.48
C THR A 149 31.21 30.94 -10.76
N ILE A 150 31.17 30.82 -9.43
CA ILE A 150 30.00 31.18 -8.61
C ILE A 150 29.74 32.68 -8.68
N GLN A 151 30.80 33.51 -8.58
CA GLN A 151 30.68 34.96 -8.64
C GLN A 151 30.28 35.45 -10.05
N GLU A 152 30.88 34.90 -11.10
CA GLU A 152 30.51 35.17 -12.51
C GLU A 152 29.06 34.77 -12.81
N ALA A 153 28.56 33.68 -12.24
CA ALA A 153 27.17 33.23 -12.38
C ALA A 153 26.15 34.04 -11.56
N GLY A 154 26.58 35.03 -10.76
CA GLY A 154 25.70 35.83 -9.90
C GLY A 154 25.07 35.03 -8.76
N LEU A 155 25.68 33.91 -8.36
CA LEU A 155 25.24 33.05 -7.27
C LEU A 155 26.02 33.34 -5.98
N ALA A 156 25.46 32.91 -4.84
CA ALA A 156 26.12 32.94 -3.54
C ALA A 156 25.88 31.62 -2.80
N VAL A 157 26.89 31.13 -2.06
CA VAL A 157 26.71 29.98 -1.16
C VAL A 157 25.94 30.46 0.08
N HIS A 158 24.78 29.85 0.34
CA HIS A 158 23.96 30.14 1.52
C HIS A 158 24.35 29.27 2.71
N GLN A 159 24.57 27.97 2.49
CA GLN A 159 24.90 26.98 3.50
C GLN A 159 25.84 25.93 2.91
N THR A 160 26.74 25.39 3.73
CA THR A 160 27.68 24.32 3.36
C THR A 160 27.58 23.20 4.37
N GLU A 161 27.19 22.01 3.93
CA GLU A 161 27.06 20.81 4.76
C GLU A 161 28.13 19.76 4.43
N LYS A 162 28.54 19.00 5.45
CA LYS A 162 29.50 17.90 5.32
C LYS A 162 28.75 16.58 5.40
N VAL A 163 28.46 15.98 4.25
CA VAL A 163 27.56 14.83 4.15
C VAL A 163 28.35 13.54 3.93
N LYS A 164 27.95 12.48 4.63
CA LYS A 164 28.38 11.11 4.38
C LYS A 164 27.26 10.40 3.62
N LEU A 165 27.56 9.92 2.42
CA LEU A 165 26.57 9.33 1.54
C LEU A 165 26.68 7.80 1.59
N ASN A 166 25.60 7.16 2.01
CA ASN A 166 25.44 5.71 1.90
C ASN A 166 24.90 5.36 0.50
N LYS A 167 25.09 4.10 0.07
CA LYS A 167 24.61 3.62 -1.22
C LYS A 167 23.11 3.92 -1.43
N ASP A 168 22.28 3.62 -0.44
CA ASP A 168 20.82 3.81 -0.53
C ASP A 168 20.42 5.29 -0.69
N ALA A 169 21.16 6.20 -0.05
CA ALA A 169 20.94 7.64 -0.20
C ALA A 169 21.35 8.15 -1.60
N VAL A 170 22.41 7.57 -2.18
CA VAL A 170 22.81 7.87 -3.58
C VAL A 170 21.78 7.31 -4.57
N GLU A 171 21.30 6.09 -4.36
CA GLU A 171 20.25 5.50 -5.21
C GLU A 171 18.94 6.27 -5.12
N ASP A 172 18.54 6.76 -3.94
CA ASP A 172 17.33 7.58 -3.79
C ASP A 172 17.52 8.98 -4.41
N MET A 173 18.64 9.67 -4.19
CA MET A 173 18.92 10.96 -4.88
C MET A 173 18.92 10.86 -6.41
N LEU A 174 19.23 9.69 -6.96
CA LEU A 174 19.24 9.41 -8.40
C LEU A 174 17.96 8.75 -8.91
N TYR A 175 16.93 8.58 -8.06
CA TYR A 175 15.70 7.85 -8.41
C TYR A 175 14.98 8.43 -9.64
N PHE A 176 15.01 9.76 -9.81
CA PHE A 176 14.46 10.46 -10.99
C PHE A 176 15.53 10.88 -12.01
N CYS A 177 16.76 10.36 -11.93
CA CYS A 177 17.84 10.65 -12.88
C CYS A 177 17.98 9.56 -13.94
N ASP A 178 17.91 9.93 -15.23
CA ASP A 178 18.27 9.02 -16.34
C ASP A 178 19.75 8.60 -16.27
N ASN A 179 20.61 9.54 -15.88
CA ASN A 179 22.06 9.33 -15.78
C ASN A 179 22.43 8.75 -14.41
N LYS A 180 22.91 7.50 -14.40
CA LYS A 180 23.49 6.86 -13.21
C LYS A 180 24.94 7.32 -13.00
N LEU A 181 25.38 7.35 -11.74
CA LEU A 181 26.79 7.57 -11.40
C LEU A 181 27.62 6.30 -11.69
N SER A 182 28.88 6.48 -12.06
CA SER A 182 29.78 5.35 -12.33
C SER A 182 30.01 4.49 -11.09
N PRO A 183 30.31 3.18 -11.24
CA PRO A 183 30.61 2.31 -10.10
C PRO A 183 31.82 2.80 -9.30
N LYS A 184 32.78 3.49 -9.93
CA LYS A 184 33.91 4.14 -9.22
C LYS A 184 33.42 5.22 -8.27
N ASN A 185 32.47 6.06 -8.69
CA ASN A 185 31.90 7.09 -7.82
C ASN A 185 31.11 6.49 -6.65
N ILE A 186 30.29 5.46 -6.89
CA ILE A 186 29.54 4.74 -5.85
C ILE A 186 30.50 4.10 -4.81
N ASN A 187 31.63 3.55 -5.26
CA ASN A 187 32.66 2.99 -4.39
C ASN A 187 33.38 4.08 -3.55
N ASP A 188 33.63 5.28 -4.10
CA ASP A 188 34.27 6.39 -3.36
C ASP A 188 33.40 6.86 -2.18
N PHE A 189 32.07 6.91 -2.35
CA PHE A 189 31.13 7.16 -1.25
C PHE A 189 31.13 6.02 -0.22
N SER A 190 31.13 4.77 -0.70
CA SER A 190 31.08 3.56 0.15
C SER A 190 32.27 3.44 1.11
N GLN A 191 33.39 4.14 0.86
CA GLN A 191 34.54 4.24 1.76
C GLN A 191 34.33 5.20 2.95
N ASN A 192 33.09 5.60 3.26
CA ASN A 192 32.73 6.50 4.37
C ASN A 192 33.44 7.86 4.30
N ARG A 193 33.78 8.29 3.08
CA ARG A 193 34.44 9.56 2.81
C ARG A 193 33.42 10.71 2.83
N VAL A 194 33.86 11.87 3.29
CA VAL A 194 32.98 13.03 3.49
C VAL A 194 32.91 13.86 2.20
N SER A 195 31.70 13.95 1.65
CA SER A 195 31.32 14.86 0.56
C SER A 195 30.97 16.24 1.11
N ILE A 196 30.91 17.26 0.25
CA ILE A 196 30.46 18.61 0.64
C ILE A 196 29.23 18.97 -0.19
N ALA A 197 28.12 19.28 0.47
CA ALA A 197 26.94 19.82 -0.18
C ALA A 197 26.92 21.36 -0.03
N LEU A 198 26.66 22.05 -1.13
CA LEU A 198 26.56 23.51 -1.21
C LEU A 198 25.11 23.88 -1.56
N LEU A 199 24.48 24.67 -0.70
CA LEU A 199 23.19 25.28 -0.96
C LEU A 199 23.42 26.65 -1.58
N MET A 200 23.00 26.84 -2.82
CA MET A 200 23.20 28.06 -3.59
C MET A 200 21.95 28.94 -3.53
N LYS A 201 22.13 30.25 -3.45
CA LYS A 201 21.06 31.26 -3.63
C LYS A 201 21.48 32.30 -4.67
N ARG A 202 20.53 33.10 -5.16
CA ARG A 202 20.84 34.28 -5.99
C ARG A 202 21.61 35.31 -5.17
N SER A 203 22.64 35.90 -5.76
CA SER A 203 23.37 37.05 -5.20
C SER A 203 22.78 38.38 -5.67
N SER A 204 22.26 38.42 -6.91
CA SER A 204 21.57 39.58 -7.50
C SER A 204 20.09 39.29 -7.79
N GLU A 205 19.24 40.27 -7.49
CA GLU A 205 17.78 40.18 -7.77
C GLU A 205 17.47 40.21 -9.28
N HIS A 206 18.37 40.75 -10.10
CA HIS A 206 18.21 40.87 -11.55
C HIS A 206 18.69 39.65 -12.35
N LEU A 207 19.10 38.56 -11.69
CA LEU A 207 19.50 37.33 -12.38
C LEU A 207 18.27 36.69 -13.04
N SER A 208 18.22 36.67 -14.37
CA SER A 208 17.13 36.08 -15.16
C SER A 208 17.27 34.56 -15.31
N GLY A 209 16.15 33.84 -15.29
CA GLY A 209 16.10 32.37 -15.40
C GLY A 209 15.79 31.68 -14.06
N GLU A 210 15.67 30.35 -14.10
CA GLU A 210 15.56 29.52 -12.88
C GLU A 210 16.94 29.30 -12.26
N ILE A 211 17.01 29.16 -10.93
CA ILE A 211 18.31 28.97 -10.23
C ILE A 211 18.97 27.68 -10.68
N ASP A 212 18.17 26.66 -10.94
CA ASP A 212 18.65 25.32 -11.29
C ASP A 212 19.29 25.31 -12.68
N GLU A 213 18.74 26.04 -13.65
CA GLU A 213 19.39 26.27 -14.94
C GLU A 213 20.73 26.99 -14.79
N VAL A 214 20.81 28.04 -13.95
CA VAL A 214 22.06 28.78 -13.72
C VAL A 214 23.09 27.89 -13.03
N VAL A 215 22.68 27.06 -12.06
CA VAL A 215 23.56 26.09 -11.38
C VAL A 215 24.06 25.02 -12.36
N LEU A 216 23.20 24.45 -13.20
CA LEU A 216 23.60 23.47 -14.22
C LEU A 216 24.55 24.08 -15.26
N GLN A 217 24.26 25.30 -15.73
CA GLN A 217 25.13 26.04 -16.65
C GLN A 217 26.48 26.40 -16.01
N MET A 218 26.50 26.71 -14.71
CA MET A 218 27.73 27.00 -13.97
C MET A 218 28.58 25.74 -13.74
N VAL A 219 27.98 24.61 -13.36
CA VAL A 219 28.70 23.35 -13.08
C VAL A 219 29.17 22.64 -14.35
N TYR A 220 28.34 22.58 -15.39
CA TYR A 220 28.59 21.80 -16.61
C TYR A 220 28.88 22.64 -17.86
N GLY A 221 28.57 23.94 -17.87
CA GLY A 221 28.59 24.72 -19.12
C GLY A 221 27.37 24.43 -20.00
N ASN A 222 27.51 24.60 -21.32
CA ASN A 222 26.40 24.54 -22.28
C ASN A 222 25.82 23.13 -22.43
N SER A 223 26.62 22.10 -22.18
CA SER A 223 26.15 20.71 -22.13
C SER A 223 25.13 20.43 -21.02
N ARG A 224 25.13 21.22 -19.93
CA ARG A 224 24.21 21.12 -18.77
C ARG A 224 24.09 19.72 -18.14
N LYS A 225 25.03 18.81 -18.45
CA LYS A 225 25.07 17.42 -18.02
C LYS A 225 26.53 17.00 -17.82
N PRO A 226 26.83 16.03 -16.92
CA PRO A 226 28.17 15.45 -16.82
C PRO A 226 28.56 14.76 -18.15
N PRO A 227 29.86 14.76 -18.54
CA PRO A 227 31.02 15.29 -17.82
C PRO A 227 31.20 16.82 -17.89
N GLY A 228 30.45 17.53 -18.74
CA GLY A 228 30.50 18.98 -18.89
C GLY A 228 31.40 19.47 -20.04
N ASP A 229 31.35 20.77 -20.31
CA ASP A 229 32.18 21.45 -21.30
C ASP A 229 33.65 21.49 -20.85
N GLY A 230 34.60 21.57 -21.78
CA GLY A 230 36.05 21.49 -21.51
C GLY A 230 36.66 22.57 -20.58
N LYS A 231 35.90 23.62 -20.23
CA LYS A 231 36.29 24.65 -19.23
C LYS A 231 35.43 24.62 -17.96
N SER A 232 34.40 23.78 -17.91
CA SER A 232 33.46 23.70 -16.81
C SER A 232 34.14 23.26 -15.50
N PRO A 233 33.62 23.67 -14.33
CA PRO A 233 34.03 23.11 -13.05
C PRO A 233 33.97 21.58 -13.01
N SER A 234 32.96 20.98 -13.65
CA SER A 234 32.86 19.52 -13.80
C SER A 234 34.11 18.91 -14.44
N GLN A 235 34.50 19.36 -15.62
CA GLN A 235 35.71 18.85 -16.29
C GLN A 235 37.00 19.19 -15.52
N ARG A 236 37.07 20.35 -14.86
CA ARG A 236 38.25 20.81 -14.09
C ARG A 236 38.47 20.04 -12.78
N LEU A 237 37.40 19.47 -12.20
CA LEU A 237 37.44 18.71 -10.94
C LEU A 237 37.51 17.20 -11.12
N MET A 238 37.48 16.71 -12.37
CA MET A 238 37.80 15.31 -12.67
C MET A 238 39.28 15.02 -12.39
N PRO A 239 39.62 13.82 -11.91
CA PRO A 239 41.01 13.37 -11.88
C PRO A 239 41.56 13.31 -13.31
N LYS A 240 42.87 13.46 -13.46
CA LYS A 240 43.50 13.13 -14.74
C LYS A 240 43.35 11.63 -14.97
N PRO A 241 43.00 11.17 -16.18
CA PRO A 241 42.91 9.74 -16.46
C PRO A 241 44.30 9.11 -16.32
N ASP A 242 44.43 8.11 -15.45
CA ASP A 242 45.69 7.37 -15.27
C ASP A 242 45.98 6.46 -16.49
N ASN A 243 44.95 6.09 -17.26
CA ASN A 243 45.05 5.37 -18.54
C ASN A 243 44.15 6.03 -19.59
N VAL A 244 44.55 5.96 -20.86
CA VAL A 244 43.84 6.60 -22.00
C VAL A 244 42.61 5.79 -22.46
N GLU A 245 42.40 4.59 -21.90
CA GLU A 245 41.36 3.62 -22.27
C GLU A 245 40.32 3.43 -21.14
N GLU A 246 39.95 4.48 -20.39
CA GLU A 246 38.78 4.39 -19.52
C GLU A 246 37.49 4.49 -20.35
N GLU A 247 36.68 3.43 -20.33
CA GLU A 247 35.32 3.42 -20.87
C GLU A 247 34.50 4.58 -20.28
N GLU A 248 33.61 5.19 -21.07
CA GLU A 248 32.81 6.35 -20.64
C GLU A 248 31.97 6.05 -19.37
N GLU A 249 31.57 4.79 -19.17
CA GLU A 249 30.83 4.31 -18.00
C GLU A 249 31.67 4.27 -16.70
N ASN A 250 33.00 4.32 -16.81
CA ASN A 250 33.95 4.21 -15.71
C ASN A 250 34.59 5.55 -15.30
N ILE A 251 34.07 6.67 -15.82
CA ILE A 251 34.56 8.02 -15.50
C ILE A 251 34.27 8.38 -14.03
N LEU A 252 35.29 8.84 -13.30
CA LEU A 252 35.14 9.35 -11.93
C LEU A 252 34.88 10.86 -11.94
N ILE A 253 33.62 11.29 -11.78
CA ILE A 253 33.29 12.73 -11.68
C ILE A 253 33.65 13.29 -10.29
N GLY A 254 33.90 14.60 -10.20
CA GLY A 254 34.25 15.30 -8.94
C GLY A 254 33.14 16.19 -8.35
N ILE A 255 32.11 16.49 -9.14
CA ILE A 255 31.04 17.42 -8.79
C ILE A 255 29.76 17.00 -9.51
N TRP A 256 28.62 17.19 -8.86
CA TRP A 256 27.30 16.88 -9.37
C TRP A 256 26.31 17.99 -9.04
N ALA A 257 25.44 18.30 -10.00
CA ALA A 257 24.24 19.09 -9.78
C ALA A 257 23.03 18.29 -10.27
N PRO A 258 21.88 18.35 -9.58
CA PRO A 258 20.69 17.61 -9.96
C PRO A 258 20.17 18.08 -11.33
N PRO A 259 19.96 17.18 -12.31
CA PRO A 259 19.61 17.54 -13.68
C PRO A 259 18.13 17.93 -13.86
N ASN A 260 17.29 17.67 -12.86
CA ASN A 260 15.87 18.01 -12.87
C ASN A 260 15.37 18.35 -11.45
N ASN A 261 14.18 18.93 -11.39
CA ASN A 261 13.62 19.47 -10.15
C ASN A 261 13.31 18.37 -9.12
N LEU A 262 12.86 17.19 -9.55
CA LEU A 262 12.55 16.07 -8.64
C LEU A 262 13.83 15.52 -7.97
N SER A 263 14.90 15.29 -8.73
CA SER A 263 16.21 14.90 -8.17
C SER A 263 16.84 16.01 -7.31
N LYS A 264 16.54 17.30 -7.59
CA LYS A 264 16.88 18.41 -6.67
C LYS A 264 16.14 18.28 -5.34
N ALA A 265 14.85 17.93 -5.36
CA ALA A 265 14.08 17.75 -4.14
C ALA A 265 14.61 16.59 -3.29
N LEU A 266 14.97 15.46 -3.92
CA LEU A 266 15.61 14.34 -3.22
C LEU A 266 17.03 14.69 -2.76
N ALA A 267 17.80 15.48 -3.52
CA ALA A 267 19.08 16.01 -3.05
C ALA A 267 18.91 16.93 -1.83
N LEU A 268 17.91 17.81 -1.80
CA LEU A 268 17.57 18.62 -0.62
C LEU A 268 17.17 17.74 0.58
N LYS A 269 16.38 16.68 0.35
CA LYS A 269 15.92 15.72 1.37
C LYS A 269 17.07 15.02 2.10
N HIS A 270 18.12 14.63 1.37
CA HIS A 270 19.27 13.87 1.88
C HIS A 270 20.46 14.74 2.30
N LEU A 271 20.76 15.80 1.54
CA LEU A 271 21.93 16.66 1.80
C LEU A 271 21.66 17.75 2.85
N PHE A 272 20.40 18.21 2.96
CA PHE A 272 19.98 19.26 3.88
C PHE A 272 18.75 18.81 4.71
N PRO A 273 18.90 17.77 5.56
CA PRO A 273 17.78 17.19 6.31
C PRO A 273 17.07 18.20 7.21
N ASN A 274 17.81 19.14 7.83
CA ASN A 274 17.23 20.16 8.71
C ASN A 274 16.35 21.17 7.94
N LEU A 275 16.67 21.46 6.69
CA LEU A 275 15.93 22.40 5.85
C LEU A 275 14.69 21.72 5.21
N SER A 276 14.80 20.44 4.88
CA SER A 276 13.72 19.66 4.26
C SER A 276 12.75 19.04 5.26
N ALA A 277 13.16 18.79 6.51
CA ALA A 277 12.34 18.11 7.52
C ALA A 277 10.90 18.64 7.69
N PRO A 278 10.64 19.97 7.71
CA PRO A 278 9.27 20.49 7.84
C PRO A 278 8.35 20.17 6.65
N TYR A 279 8.92 19.76 5.52
CA TYR A 279 8.21 19.52 4.26
C TYR A 279 8.18 18.04 3.85
N LYS A 280 8.73 17.14 4.69
CA LYS A 280 8.60 15.70 4.50
C LYS A 280 7.20 15.27 4.88
N PHE A 281 6.62 14.35 4.12
CA PHE A 281 5.41 13.68 4.59
C PHE A 281 5.74 12.75 5.76
N PRO A 282 4.80 12.54 6.71
CA PRO A 282 4.90 11.47 7.68
C PRO A 282 5.15 10.14 6.98
N GLU A 283 5.99 9.29 7.56
CA GLU A 283 6.23 7.95 7.04
C GLU A 283 5.02 7.06 7.35
N VAL A 284 4.01 7.15 6.48
CA VAL A 284 2.84 6.28 6.52
C VAL A 284 3.27 4.89 6.05
N GLU A 285 3.15 3.90 6.92
CA GLU A 285 3.30 2.50 6.53
C GLU A 285 2.26 2.18 5.44
N PRO A 286 2.64 1.55 4.32
CA PRO A 286 1.69 1.24 3.26
C PRO A 286 0.64 0.28 3.81
N SER A 287 -0.64 0.67 3.74
CA SER A 287 -1.75 -0.17 4.20
C SER A 287 -1.65 -1.55 3.54
N PRO A 288 -1.70 -2.65 4.32
CA PRO A 288 -1.55 -3.98 3.76
C PRO A 288 -2.68 -4.27 2.78
N PHE A 289 -2.39 -5.04 1.73
CA PHE A 289 -3.45 -5.57 0.88
C PHE A 289 -4.36 -6.50 1.69
N TYR A 290 -5.66 -6.40 1.50
CA TYR A 290 -6.67 -7.17 2.25
C TYR A 290 -7.64 -7.90 1.32
N VAL A 291 -8.32 -8.89 1.87
CA VAL A 291 -9.41 -9.65 1.25
C VAL A 291 -10.62 -9.64 2.17
N ALA A 292 -11.83 -9.66 1.59
CA ALA A 292 -13.04 -9.97 2.35
C ALA A 292 -13.13 -11.49 2.51
N VAL A 293 -13.42 -11.96 3.73
CA VAL A 293 -13.62 -13.38 4.02
C VAL A 293 -14.92 -13.54 4.82
N GLY A 294 -15.87 -14.28 4.27
CA GLY A 294 -17.20 -14.51 4.83
C GLY A 294 -17.37 -15.92 5.37
N TYR A 295 -17.97 -16.04 6.54
CA TYR A 295 -18.34 -17.29 7.20
C TYR A 295 -19.80 -17.24 7.65
N ASP A 296 -20.41 -18.39 7.92
CA ASP A 296 -21.70 -18.43 8.61
C ASP A 296 -21.59 -17.81 10.01
N ALA A 297 -22.59 -17.04 10.45
CA ALA A 297 -22.52 -16.32 11.72
C ALA A 297 -22.29 -17.23 12.95
N PHE A 298 -22.71 -18.50 12.90
CA PHE A 298 -22.45 -19.47 13.98
C PHE A 298 -20.95 -19.82 14.14
N LYS A 299 -20.10 -19.56 13.13
CA LYS A 299 -18.64 -19.71 13.21
C LYS A 299 -17.94 -18.51 13.85
N ALA A 300 -18.67 -17.47 14.27
CA ALA A 300 -18.07 -16.29 14.91
C ALA A 300 -17.09 -16.62 16.06
N PRO A 301 -17.33 -17.62 16.94
CA PRO A 301 -16.34 -18.00 17.97
C PRO A 301 -15.00 -18.48 17.39
N GLU A 302 -15.03 -19.28 16.32
CA GLU A 302 -13.84 -19.83 15.64
C GLU A 302 -13.05 -18.71 14.92
N VAL A 303 -13.78 -17.78 14.29
CA VAL A 303 -13.22 -16.59 13.65
C VAL A 303 -12.55 -15.66 14.67
N MET A 304 -13.17 -15.49 15.85
CA MET A 304 -12.59 -14.71 16.95
C MET A 304 -11.34 -15.38 17.54
N GLU A 305 -11.33 -16.70 17.75
CA GLU A 305 -10.15 -17.43 18.23
C GLU A 305 -8.95 -17.26 17.28
N LEU A 306 -9.17 -17.33 15.95
CA LEU A 306 -8.12 -17.03 14.98
C LEU A 306 -7.72 -15.55 14.98
N SER A 307 -8.66 -14.62 15.18
CA SER A 307 -8.35 -13.19 15.28
C SER A 307 -7.48 -12.87 16.51
N GLU A 308 -7.68 -13.56 17.63
CA GLU A 308 -6.84 -13.46 18.83
C GLU A 308 -5.46 -14.09 18.62
N LYS A 309 -5.38 -15.21 17.88
CA LYS A 309 -4.12 -15.87 17.51
C LYS A 309 -3.25 -15.02 16.57
N TYR A 310 -3.86 -14.21 15.71
CA TYR A 310 -3.17 -13.36 14.73
C TYR A 310 -3.52 -11.87 14.89
N PRO A 311 -3.09 -11.23 16.00
CA PRO A 311 -3.44 -9.84 16.31
C PRO A 311 -2.99 -8.88 15.20
N GLY A 312 -3.87 -7.94 14.86
CA GLY A 312 -3.62 -6.93 13.82
C GLY A 312 -3.70 -7.43 12.37
N GLN A 313 -4.00 -8.72 12.11
CA GLN A 313 -4.26 -9.19 10.74
C GLN A 313 -5.73 -8.97 10.31
N VAL A 314 -6.67 -8.98 11.24
CA VAL A 314 -8.07 -8.59 10.98
C VAL A 314 -8.20 -7.08 11.17
N MET A 315 -8.52 -6.35 10.09
CA MET A 315 -8.58 -4.88 10.06
C MET A 315 -9.97 -4.32 10.38
N ALA A 316 -11.01 -5.09 10.03
CA ALA A 316 -12.41 -4.82 10.32
C ALA A 316 -13.18 -6.15 10.37
N MET A 317 -14.31 -6.15 11.10
CA MET A 317 -15.27 -7.25 11.13
C MET A 317 -16.69 -6.69 11.16
N GLY A 318 -17.65 -7.49 10.71
CA GLY A 318 -19.07 -7.16 10.80
C GLY A 318 -19.94 -8.38 10.51
N PHE A 319 -21.18 -8.32 11.00
CA PHE A 319 -22.22 -9.27 10.68
C PHE A 319 -23.11 -8.70 9.57
N PHE A 320 -23.40 -9.50 8.56
CA PHE A 320 -24.12 -9.10 7.36
C PHE A 320 -25.21 -10.11 7.01
N THR A 321 -26.24 -9.65 6.29
CA THR A 321 -27.31 -10.50 5.75
C THR A 321 -26.84 -11.48 4.67
N SER A 322 -25.68 -11.23 4.06
CA SER A 322 -25.08 -12.05 3.01
C SER A 322 -23.57 -11.80 2.97
N ASP A 323 -22.84 -12.74 2.39
CA ASP A 323 -21.42 -12.65 2.08
C ASP A 323 -21.13 -12.10 0.68
N ILE A 324 -22.17 -11.74 -0.10
CA ILE A 324 -22.06 -11.15 -1.44
C ILE A 324 -22.02 -9.61 -1.31
N PRO A 325 -20.87 -8.93 -1.56
CA PRO A 325 -20.67 -7.52 -1.22
C PRO A 325 -21.74 -6.52 -1.72
N PRO A 326 -22.23 -6.58 -2.99
CA PRO A 326 -23.28 -5.65 -3.44
C PRO A 326 -24.70 -5.95 -2.92
N ALA A 327 -24.91 -7.09 -2.24
CA ALA A 327 -26.21 -7.50 -1.68
C ALA A 327 -26.22 -7.56 -0.14
N ALA A 328 -25.03 -7.56 0.48
CA ALA A 328 -24.84 -7.59 1.93
C ALA A 328 -25.34 -6.30 2.59
N GLN A 329 -26.14 -6.44 3.65
CA GLN A 329 -26.53 -5.34 4.53
C GLN A 329 -25.96 -5.57 5.92
N LEU A 330 -25.38 -4.53 6.52
CA LEU A 330 -24.79 -4.58 7.86
C LEU A 330 -25.89 -4.79 8.92
N ILE A 331 -25.68 -5.78 9.78
CA ILE A 331 -26.54 -6.11 10.92
C ILE A 331 -25.93 -5.55 12.22
N ALA A 332 -24.65 -5.85 12.46
CA ALA A 332 -23.91 -5.49 13.68
C ALA A 332 -22.42 -5.37 13.38
N LYS A 333 -21.68 -4.53 14.11
CA LYS A 333 -20.22 -4.41 13.97
C LYS A 333 -19.46 -5.37 14.88
N THR A 334 -20.02 -5.71 16.05
CA THR A 334 -19.38 -6.57 17.05
C THR A 334 -20.22 -7.80 17.38
N VAL A 335 -19.57 -8.85 17.91
CA VAL A 335 -20.25 -10.07 18.38
C VAL A 335 -21.28 -9.76 19.46
N LYS A 336 -20.99 -8.79 20.35
CA LYS A 336 -21.92 -8.37 21.41
C LYS A 336 -23.20 -7.75 20.86
N GLU A 337 -23.08 -6.79 19.93
CA GLU A 337 -24.24 -6.19 19.24
C GLU A 337 -25.08 -7.26 18.51
N PHE A 338 -24.44 -8.27 17.94
CA PHE A 338 -25.12 -9.36 17.23
C PHE A 338 -25.86 -10.32 18.17
N ASP A 339 -25.33 -10.58 19.37
CA ASP A 339 -25.95 -11.44 20.37
C ASP A 339 -27.06 -10.71 21.18
N GLU A 340 -26.94 -9.39 21.37
CA GLU A 340 -27.87 -8.56 22.15
C GLU A 340 -29.12 -8.11 21.37
N ARG A 341 -29.20 -8.39 20.06
CA ARG A 341 -30.33 -7.97 19.20
C ARG A 341 -31.67 -8.60 19.58
N THR A 342 -32.75 -7.90 19.25
CA THR A 342 -34.12 -8.37 19.51
C THR A 342 -34.69 -9.32 18.45
N ASP A 343 -34.04 -9.39 17.28
CA ASP A 343 -34.53 -10.14 16.13
C ASP A 343 -34.04 -11.60 16.16
N VAL A 344 -34.88 -12.52 15.69
CA VAL A 344 -34.58 -13.96 15.69
C VAL A 344 -33.46 -14.25 14.69
N PRO A 345 -32.38 -14.98 15.07
CA PRO A 345 -31.30 -15.31 14.17
C PRO A 345 -31.78 -16.04 12.91
N THR A 346 -31.48 -15.46 11.75
CA THR A 346 -31.71 -16.06 10.44
C THR A 346 -30.50 -16.93 10.09
N TYR A 347 -30.71 -18.19 9.69
CA TYR A 347 -29.63 -19.12 9.31
C TYR A 347 -28.81 -18.68 8.08
N GLU A 348 -29.18 -17.59 7.42
CA GLU A 348 -28.52 -17.02 6.24
C GLU A 348 -27.43 -16.00 6.61
N GLU A 349 -27.38 -15.56 7.87
CA GLU A 349 -26.51 -14.48 8.36
C GLU A 349 -25.03 -14.89 8.36
N LYS A 350 -24.18 -13.93 8.04
CA LYS A 350 -22.75 -14.11 7.82
C LYS A 350 -21.93 -13.22 8.73
N ILE A 351 -20.82 -13.71 9.25
CA ILE A 351 -19.73 -12.87 9.77
C ILE A 351 -18.72 -12.68 8.64
N VAL A 352 -18.40 -11.42 8.32
CA VAL A 352 -17.42 -11.06 7.29
C VAL A 352 -16.28 -10.28 7.95
N ILE A 353 -15.05 -10.61 7.57
CA ILE A 353 -13.84 -9.97 8.05
C ILE A 353 -13.03 -9.37 6.89
N GLN A 354 -12.37 -8.24 7.16
CA GLN A 354 -11.32 -7.69 6.31
C GLN A 354 -9.98 -8.22 6.79
N LEU A 355 -9.40 -9.16 6.05
CA LEU A 355 -8.19 -9.89 6.43
C LEU A 355 -6.98 -9.43 5.62
N ALA A 356 -5.90 -9.03 6.30
CA ALA A 356 -4.65 -8.63 5.68
C ALA A 356 -3.90 -9.84 5.07
N LYS A 357 -3.46 -9.69 3.82
CA LYS A 357 -2.65 -10.68 3.07
C LYS A 357 -1.17 -10.71 3.49
N THR A 358 -0.77 -9.93 4.50
CA THR A 358 0.62 -9.81 4.97
C THR A 358 1.20 -11.09 5.53
N ASN A 359 0.38 -11.92 6.18
CA ASN A 359 0.81 -13.17 6.80
C ASN A 359 0.18 -14.37 6.06
N PRO A 360 0.97 -15.19 5.35
CA PRO A 360 0.44 -16.34 4.60
C PRO A 360 -0.11 -17.43 5.51
N ASP A 361 0.45 -17.62 6.71
CA ASP A 361 -0.01 -18.63 7.68
C ASP A 361 -1.38 -18.23 8.27
N CYS A 362 -1.60 -16.92 8.45
CA CYS A 362 -2.88 -16.37 8.87
C CYS A 362 -3.95 -16.58 7.79
N LEU A 363 -3.64 -16.21 6.53
CA LEU A 363 -4.53 -16.43 5.39
C LEU A 363 -4.88 -17.91 5.21
N MET A 364 -3.91 -18.81 5.40
CA MET A 364 -4.10 -20.26 5.36
C MET A 364 -5.03 -20.74 6.48
N ALA A 365 -4.80 -20.33 7.73
CA ALA A 365 -5.64 -20.71 8.87
C ALA A 365 -7.10 -20.26 8.69
N PHE A 366 -7.32 -19.03 8.22
CA PHE A 366 -8.67 -18.54 7.90
C PHE A 366 -9.31 -19.30 6.72
N SER A 367 -8.53 -19.71 5.72
CA SER A 367 -9.03 -20.58 4.63
C SER A 367 -9.39 -21.99 5.13
N GLU A 368 -8.67 -22.54 6.11
CA GLU A 368 -8.91 -23.88 6.67
C GLU A 368 -10.21 -23.97 7.48
N LEU A 369 -10.70 -22.87 8.06
CA LEU A 369 -12.03 -22.80 8.69
C LEU A 369 -13.20 -23.04 7.71
N GLY A 370 -12.94 -23.04 6.39
CA GLY A 370 -13.97 -23.20 5.37
C GLY A 370 -14.90 -21.98 5.30
N PRO A 371 -14.43 -20.85 4.75
CA PRO A 371 -15.27 -19.69 4.47
C PRO A 371 -16.33 -20.02 3.41
N SER A 372 -17.50 -19.39 3.50
CA SER A 372 -18.51 -19.45 2.42
C SER A 372 -18.17 -18.50 1.28
N TYR A 373 -17.39 -17.46 1.54
CA TYR A 373 -16.86 -16.52 0.54
C TYR A 373 -15.43 -16.08 0.87
N MET A 374 -14.58 -15.93 -0.14
CA MET A 374 -13.29 -15.28 -0.03
C MET A 374 -12.99 -14.53 -1.32
N SER A 375 -12.56 -13.27 -1.23
CA SER A 375 -12.12 -12.51 -2.41
C SER A 375 -10.98 -13.24 -3.14
N ALA A 376 -11.07 -13.28 -4.48
CA ALA A 376 -10.11 -14.04 -5.30
C ALA A 376 -8.67 -13.48 -5.24
N ASP A 377 -8.53 -12.16 -5.09
CA ASP A 377 -7.27 -11.47 -4.95
C ASP A 377 -7.43 -10.14 -4.17
N ALA A 378 -6.37 -9.32 -4.14
CA ALA A 378 -6.35 -8.05 -3.43
C ALA A 378 -7.18 -6.93 -4.09
N GLU A 379 -7.43 -7.01 -5.40
CA GLU A 379 -8.21 -5.99 -6.14
C GLU A 379 -9.70 -6.28 -5.99
N ALA A 380 -10.10 -7.55 -6.08
CA ALA A 380 -11.42 -7.99 -5.64
C ALA A 380 -11.62 -7.62 -4.17
N GLY A 381 -10.68 -7.97 -3.29
CA GLY A 381 -10.73 -7.64 -1.86
C GLY A 381 -10.87 -6.16 -1.56
N GLU A 382 -10.21 -5.28 -2.32
CA GLU A 382 -10.34 -3.83 -2.23
C GLU A 382 -11.76 -3.35 -2.59
N ILE A 383 -12.35 -3.89 -3.66
CA ILE A 383 -13.72 -3.56 -4.08
C ILE A 383 -14.75 -4.12 -3.09
N ASP A 384 -14.61 -5.38 -2.70
CA ASP A 384 -15.52 -6.08 -1.78
C ASP A 384 -15.56 -5.36 -0.42
N CYS A 385 -14.39 -5.01 0.11
CA CYS A 385 -14.29 -4.26 1.37
C CYS A 385 -14.77 -2.81 1.26
N GLN A 386 -14.76 -2.18 0.07
CA GLN A 386 -15.38 -0.85 -0.09
C GLN A 386 -16.91 -0.89 0.07
N TYR A 387 -17.56 -1.98 -0.36
CA TYR A 387 -19.00 -2.17 -0.14
C TYR A 387 -19.33 -2.57 1.30
N LEU A 388 -18.54 -3.50 1.89
CA LEU A 388 -18.80 -4.05 3.22
C LEU A 388 -18.33 -3.12 4.36
N PHE A 389 -17.18 -2.48 4.19
CA PHE A 389 -16.48 -1.66 5.19
C PHE A 389 -16.17 -0.26 4.63
N PRO A 390 -17.19 0.58 4.40
CA PRO A 390 -17.03 1.91 3.81
C PRO A 390 -16.15 2.84 4.68
N GLN A 391 -15.64 3.92 4.07
CA GLN A 391 -14.80 4.90 4.78
C GLN A 391 -15.49 5.42 6.05
N GLY A 392 -14.82 5.30 7.19
CA GLY A 392 -15.38 5.63 8.51
C GLY A 392 -16.06 4.46 9.24
N TYR A 393 -16.06 3.23 8.71
CA TYR A 393 -16.68 2.07 9.37
C TYR A 393 -16.19 1.84 10.81
N ASN A 394 -14.88 1.99 11.07
CA ASN A 394 -14.27 1.84 12.40
C ASN A 394 -14.43 3.08 13.31
N VAL A 395 -15.12 4.14 12.87
CA VAL A 395 -15.45 5.28 13.73
C VAL A 395 -16.66 4.91 14.59
N ALA A 396 -16.56 5.15 15.89
CA ALA A 396 -17.67 4.96 16.83
C ALA A 396 -18.84 5.88 16.44
N GLN A 397 -20.05 5.32 16.38
CA GLN A 397 -21.25 6.09 16.09
C GLN A 397 -21.74 6.74 17.39
N GLU A 398 -21.85 8.07 17.41
CA GLU A 398 -22.58 8.77 18.48
C GLU A 398 -24.09 8.48 18.32
N GLU A 399 -24.72 7.90 19.34
CA GLU A 399 -26.15 7.57 19.29
C GLU A 399 -27.02 8.83 19.29
N ILE A 400 -27.66 9.13 18.16
CA ILE A 400 -28.72 10.15 18.10
C ILE A 400 -30.02 9.57 18.69
N VAL A 401 -30.19 9.68 20.01
CA VAL A 401 -31.40 9.24 20.71
C VAL A 401 -32.62 10.11 20.31
N LEU A 402 -33.40 9.61 19.34
CA LEU A 402 -34.66 10.23 18.91
C LEU A 402 -35.76 10.12 19.97
N VAL A 403 -35.83 11.10 20.87
CA VAL A 403 -36.89 11.20 21.90
C VAL A 403 -38.27 11.40 21.25
N LYS A 404 -39.08 10.34 21.24
CA LYS A 404 -40.49 10.36 20.80
C LYS A 404 -41.34 11.29 21.69
N LYS A 405 -41.83 12.40 21.12
CA LYS A 405 -42.77 13.33 21.79
C LYS A 405 -44.01 12.61 22.34
N LYS A 406 -44.30 12.78 23.64
CA LYS A 406 -45.64 12.59 24.23
C LYS A 406 -46.30 13.94 24.53
N THR A 407 -47.63 13.98 24.42
CA THR A 407 -48.41 15.24 24.34
C THR A 407 -49.10 15.65 25.64
N LYS A 408 -48.93 16.93 26.01
CA LYS A 408 -49.87 17.87 26.67
C LYS A 408 -50.59 17.45 27.99
N LYS A 409 -50.45 18.30 29.02
CA LYS A 409 -51.61 19.04 29.61
C LYS A 409 -51.18 20.30 30.42
N LYS A 410 -52.17 21.10 30.85
CA LYS A 410 -52.09 22.56 31.15
C LYS A 410 -52.11 22.90 32.66
N GLY A 411 -51.57 24.09 33.01
CA GLY A 411 -51.99 24.92 34.16
C GLY A 411 -50.82 25.64 34.87
N LYS A 412 -50.52 26.91 34.58
CA LYS A 412 -50.99 28.18 35.24
C LYS A 412 -50.15 28.58 36.49
N PRO A 413 -50.04 29.89 36.87
CA PRO A 413 -48.71 30.54 36.94
C PRO A 413 -48.20 31.09 38.30
N LYS A 414 -46.91 31.50 38.30
CA LYS A 414 -46.12 32.49 39.11
C LYS A 414 -46.88 33.42 40.09
N PRO A 415 -46.31 33.85 41.25
CA PRO A 415 -45.17 34.81 41.40
C PRO A 415 -43.97 34.30 42.25
N TYR A 416 -42.72 34.82 42.14
CA TYR A 416 -42.14 36.09 42.70
C TYR A 416 -42.13 36.07 44.25
N THR A 417 -41.09 36.46 45.02
CA THR A 417 -40.14 37.59 44.89
C THR A 417 -39.05 37.53 45.99
N GLN A 418 -37.81 38.02 45.75
CA GLN A 418 -36.83 38.60 46.75
C GLN A 418 -36.45 37.71 47.99
N GLU A 419 -35.48 37.96 48.88
CA GLU A 419 -34.18 38.68 48.99
C GLU A 419 -33.47 38.06 50.25
N GLU A 420 -32.20 38.29 50.64
CA GLU A 420 -31.20 39.30 50.26
C GLU A 420 -29.73 38.77 50.43
N THR A 421 -28.79 39.71 50.48
CA THR A 421 -27.35 39.74 50.86
C THR A 421 -27.00 39.16 52.26
N ALA A 422 -25.74 39.06 52.74
CA ALA A 422 -24.46 39.65 52.34
C ALA A 422 -23.22 38.89 52.91
N SER A 423 -22.03 39.18 52.36
CA SER A 423 -20.74 39.49 53.05
C SER A 423 -20.33 38.75 54.35
N THR A 424 -19.09 38.32 54.61
CA THR A 424 -17.72 38.89 54.44
C THR A 424 -16.79 37.98 55.26
N ALA A 425 -15.44 37.97 55.24
CA ALA A 425 -14.36 38.36 54.32
C ALA A 425 -13.01 38.01 55.01
N ALA A 426 -11.90 37.87 54.25
CA ALA A 426 -10.50 37.80 54.74
C ALA A 426 -10.14 36.59 55.68
N SER A 427 -8.89 36.11 55.91
CA SER A 427 -7.55 36.15 55.29
C SER A 427 -6.62 35.19 56.13
N ASP A 428 -5.38 34.80 55.83
CA ASP A 428 -4.42 35.16 54.78
C ASP A 428 -3.26 34.11 54.60
N LEU A 429 -2.44 34.27 53.55
CA LEU A 429 -1.00 33.92 53.40
C LEU A 429 -0.39 32.52 53.75
N THR A 430 0.21 31.90 52.71
CA THR A 430 1.49 31.10 52.71
C THR A 430 1.49 29.69 53.36
N LYS A 431 2.28 28.68 52.94
CA LYS A 431 3.49 28.60 52.08
C LYS A 431 3.77 27.15 51.59
N ASP A 432 4.63 27.00 50.56
CA ASP A 432 5.47 25.81 50.17
C ASP A 432 4.77 24.41 50.00
N GLN A 433 4.59 23.91 48.76
CA GLN A 433 5.44 22.92 48.07
C GLN A 433 5.55 21.50 48.70
N SER A 434 4.85 20.50 48.13
CA SER A 434 5.44 19.43 47.29
C SER A 434 4.46 18.26 47.01
N ASP A 435 4.28 17.93 45.73
CA ASP A 435 3.99 16.62 45.12
C ASP A 435 3.11 15.58 45.85
N LEU A 436 1.95 15.25 45.23
CA LEU A 436 1.47 13.90 44.86
C LEU A 436 -0.05 13.95 44.59
N ASP A 437 -0.49 13.60 43.38
CA ASP A 437 -1.90 13.29 43.09
C ASP A 437 -2.01 12.14 42.08
N HIS A 438 -2.94 11.22 42.36
CA HIS A 438 -3.45 10.22 41.43
C HIS A 438 -4.97 10.15 41.66
N GLU A 439 -5.72 10.09 40.55
CA GLU A 439 -7.15 9.72 40.47
C GLU A 439 -8.24 10.64 41.09
N GLU A 440 -9.05 11.17 40.17
CA GLU A 440 -10.53 11.22 40.17
C GLU A 440 -11.28 11.87 41.35
N LEU A 441 -12.10 12.88 41.02
CA LEU A 441 -13.57 12.76 41.04
C LEU A 441 -14.25 13.91 40.27
N GLU A 442 -15.44 13.64 39.73
CA GLU A 442 -16.27 14.57 38.94
C GLU A 442 -17.21 15.43 39.82
N GLU A 443 -18.03 16.26 39.14
CA GLU A 443 -19.12 17.13 39.66
C GLU A 443 -18.64 18.44 40.35
N VAL A 444 -19.24 19.63 40.16
CA VAL A 444 -20.60 19.99 39.68
C VAL A 444 -20.58 21.17 38.68
N ASP A 445 -21.64 21.23 37.87
CA ASP A 445 -22.00 22.16 36.80
C ASP A 445 -22.42 23.60 37.25
N SER A 446 -22.26 24.59 36.34
CA SER A 446 -22.95 25.91 36.26
C SER A 446 -22.74 26.94 37.41
N GLU A 447 -22.84 28.27 37.22
CA GLU A 447 -23.58 29.10 36.25
C GLU A 447 -22.77 30.26 35.61
N GLU A 448 -23.36 30.86 34.58
CA GLU A 448 -22.83 31.94 33.72
C GLU A 448 -22.90 33.34 34.36
N GLU A 449 -22.10 34.29 33.83
CA GLU A 449 -22.59 35.65 33.63
C GLU A 449 -22.40 36.10 32.17
N LYS A 450 -23.46 36.64 31.55
CA LYS A 450 -23.54 36.99 30.13
C LYS A 450 -23.31 38.49 29.90
N VAL A 451 -22.61 38.84 28.83
CA VAL A 451 -22.89 40.07 28.06
C VAL A 451 -22.87 39.76 26.55
N ALA A 452 -23.76 40.42 25.81
CA ALA A 452 -23.96 40.34 24.36
C ALA A 452 -22.67 40.53 23.51
N GLY A 453 -22.59 40.09 22.25
CA GLY A 453 -23.61 39.46 21.40
C GLY A 453 -23.70 40.18 20.05
N GLU A 454 -23.35 39.50 18.97
CA GLU A 454 -23.48 40.02 17.61
C GLU A 454 -23.71 38.88 16.60
N THR A 455 -24.45 39.17 15.53
CA THR A 455 -25.03 38.18 14.61
C THR A 455 -24.16 38.03 13.36
N LEU A 456 -23.95 36.80 12.89
CA LEU A 456 -23.36 36.53 11.58
C LEU A 456 -24.34 35.71 10.72
N GLU A 457 -24.90 36.37 9.70
CA GLU A 457 -25.69 35.74 8.64
C GLU A 457 -24.78 35.01 7.65
N TYR A 458 -25.22 33.85 7.17
CA TYR A 458 -24.64 33.21 5.99
C TYR A 458 -25.30 33.77 4.72
N VAL A 459 -24.49 34.28 3.80
CA VAL A 459 -24.95 34.79 2.51
C VAL A 459 -25.05 33.66 1.49
N GLU A 460 -26.28 33.29 1.13
CA GLU A 460 -26.58 32.37 0.03
C GLU A 460 -26.76 33.17 -1.27
N VAL A 461 -25.79 33.07 -2.20
CA VAL A 461 -25.87 33.75 -3.50
C VAL A 461 -26.53 32.84 -4.54
N THR A 462 -27.84 32.99 -4.70
CA THR A 462 -28.55 32.53 -5.91
C THR A 462 -28.86 33.73 -6.81
N GLY A 463 -28.40 33.70 -8.05
CA GLY A 463 -28.61 34.77 -9.03
C GLY A 463 -29.41 34.26 -10.22
N ALA A 464 -30.65 34.73 -10.38
CA ALA A 464 -31.48 34.45 -11.55
C ALA A 464 -32.48 35.58 -11.83
N ASP A 465 -32.36 36.21 -13.00
CA ASP A 465 -33.42 36.93 -13.73
C ASP A 465 -33.14 36.69 -15.22
N LYS A 466 -34.06 36.13 -16.04
CA LYS A 466 -35.31 36.72 -16.56
C LYS A 466 -35.07 37.96 -17.42
N ALA A 467 -35.59 38.08 -18.64
CA ALA A 467 -36.43 37.19 -19.46
C ALA A 467 -36.34 37.62 -20.94
N THR A 468 -36.90 36.82 -21.87
CA THR A 468 -37.81 37.24 -22.97
C THR A 468 -38.09 36.05 -23.92
N SER A 469 -39.37 35.75 -24.14
CA SER A 469 -39.93 34.89 -25.21
C SER A 469 -40.53 35.82 -26.30
N PRO A 470 -40.84 35.40 -27.56
CA PRO A 470 -41.54 34.14 -27.86
C PRO A 470 -41.41 33.49 -29.27
N ILE A 471 -42.10 32.33 -29.39
CA ILE A 471 -42.96 31.88 -30.54
C ILE A 471 -42.36 31.12 -31.75
N GLU A 472 -43.01 29.98 -32.07
CA GLU A 472 -43.18 29.25 -33.36
C GLU A 472 -41.90 28.74 -34.11
N GLU A 473 -41.88 27.64 -34.89
CA GLU A 473 -42.90 26.67 -35.35
C GLU A 473 -42.28 25.32 -35.82
N GLU A 474 -43.09 24.25 -35.83
CA GLU A 474 -43.12 23.06 -36.73
C GLU A 474 -41.91 22.14 -37.15
N LYS A 475 -42.25 20.83 -37.21
CA LYS A 475 -41.81 19.72 -38.13
C LYS A 475 -40.36 19.19 -38.04
N ILE A 476 -40.08 17.87 -37.97
CA ILE A 476 -40.51 16.65 -38.73
C ILE A 476 -39.75 16.47 -40.05
N GLU A 477 -39.06 15.31 -40.16
CA GLU A 477 -38.37 14.71 -41.34
C GLU A 477 -37.14 15.50 -41.88
N GLU A 478 -36.08 14.86 -42.37
CA GLU A 478 -35.84 13.45 -42.78
C GLU A 478 -34.79 12.70 -41.92
#